data_AF-A0A954N9S7-F1
#
_entry.id   AF-A0A954N9S7-F1
#
_cell.length_a   1.000
_cell.length_b   1.000
_cell.length_c   1.000
_cell.angle_alpha   90.00
_cell.angle_beta   90.00
_cell.angle_gamma   90.00
#
_symmetry.space_group_name_H-M   'P 1'
#
loop_
_entity.id
_entity.type
_entity.pdbx_description
1 polymer ?
#
loop_
_entity_poly.entity_id
_entity_poly.type
_entity_poly.pdbx_seq_one_letter_code
_entity_poly.pdbx_strand_id
1 'polypeptide(L)'
;MNKPLTSPSIVEAIRAAYGDLERPNYAFTKKRYKTLIRHDFVADLMATYFVKDDTDLNDHVAVHLRVRDNHCVTLQLCLSLVSNFAMAFRYDSNGLLYSEVVDGSTADLTDFEREILNRLEKYGFRVLCKSEAAVPIEMNLFNTDANDARVYHAVISDSGLVPDVLR
;
A
#
# COMPACT_ATOMS: atom_id res chain seq x y z
N MET A 1 0.80 26.54 -9.13
CA MET A 1 0.71 25.27 -8.37
C MET A 1 1.01 24.14 -9.34
N ASN A 2 2.18 23.51 -9.23
CA ASN A 2 2.52 22.35 -10.07
C ASN A 2 1.78 21.14 -9.48
N LYS A 3 0.86 20.54 -10.25
CA LYS A 3 0.32 19.23 -9.92
C LYS A 3 1.49 18.25 -9.83
N PRO A 4 1.61 17.41 -8.79
CA PRO A 4 2.54 16.30 -8.83
C PRO A 4 2.15 15.42 -10.02
N LEU A 5 3.02 15.36 -11.02
CA LEU A 5 2.87 14.46 -12.16
C LEU A 5 2.96 13.05 -11.59
N THR A 6 1.88 12.27 -11.71
CA THR A 6 1.93 10.83 -11.54
C THR A 6 3.05 10.31 -12.44
N SER A 7 4.04 9.60 -11.86
CA SER A 7 5.06 8.94 -12.68
C SER A 7 4.34 8.10 -13.73
N PRO A 8 4.66 8.24 -15.03
CA PRO A 8 4.03 7.46 -16.10
C PRO A 8 3.92 5.96 -15.76
N SER A 9 4.92 5.45 -15.03
CA SER A 9 4.99 4.07 -14.55
C SER A 9 3.85 3.63 -13.61
N ILE A 10 3.24 4.52 -12.80
CA ILE A 10 2.17 4.14 -11.87
C ILE A 10 0.85 3.99 -12.61
N VAL A 11 0.50 4.98 -13.44
CA VAL A 11 -0.76 4.96 -14.21
C VAL A 11 -0.75 3.82 -15.22
N GLU A 12 0.38 3.56 -15.86
CA GLU A 12 0.56 2.40 -16.74
C GLU A 12 0.35 1.08 -16.00
N ALA A 13 0.88 0.93 -14.79
CA ALA A 13 0.66 -0.26 -13.98
C ALA A 13 -0.81 -0.43 -13.57
N ILE A 14 -1.50 0.67 -13.21
CA ILE A 14 -2.93 0.66 -12.91
C ILE A 14 -3.73 0.22 -14.15
N ARG A 15 -3.47 0.82 -15.33
CA ARG A 15 -4.13 0.42 -16.59
C ARG A 15 -3.84 -1.02 -16.97
N ALA A 16 -2.62 -1.50 -16.75
CA ALA A 16 -2.25 -2.88 -17.05
C ALA A 16 -3.02 -3.89 -16.18
N ALA A 17 -3.30 -3.58 -14.91
CA ALA A 17 -4.05 -4.45 -14.02
C ALA A 17 -5.56 -4.39 -14.26
N TYR A 18 -6.10 -3.17 -14.36
CA TYR A 18 -7.55 -2.94 -14.43
C TYR A 18 -8.13 -2.98 -15.84
N GLY A 19 -7.31 -2.73 -16.87
CA GLY A 19 -7.76 -2.53 -18.23
C GLY A 19 -8.40 -1.15 -18.41
N ASP A 20 -9.69 -1.14 -18.72
CA ASP A 20 -10.48 0.09 -18.89
C ASP A 20 -10.74 0.75 -17.52
N LEU A 21 -10.24 1.97 -17.32
CA LEU A 21 -10.39 2.68 -16.03
C LEU A 21 -11.79 3.26 -15.83
N GLU A 22 -12.61 3.39 -16.87
CA GLU A 22 -14.03 3.74 -16.72
C GLU A 22 -14.86 2.53 -16.29
N ARG A 23 -14.34 1.31 -16.51
CA ARG A 23 -14.97 0.03 -16.19
C ARG A 23 -13.93 -0.98 -15.65
N PRO A 24 -13.33 -0.69 -14.48
CA PRO A 24 -12.18 -1.45 -14.00
C PRO A 24 -12.50 -2.91 -13.73
N ASN A 25 -11.59 -3.79 -14.16
CA ASN A 25 -11.70 -5.23 -13.94
C ASN A 25 -10.91 -5.66 -12.69
N TYR A 26 -11.62 -6.18 -11.69
CA TYR A 26 -11.02 -6.65 -10.42
C TYR A 26 -10.71 -8.15 -10.41
N ALA A 27 -10.88 -8.88 -11.51
CA ALA A 27 -10.70 -10.34 -11.54
C ALA A 27 -9.27 -10.80 -11.15
N PHE A 28 -8.28 -9.90 -11.18
CA PHE A 28 -6.91 -10.19 -10.79
C PHE A 28 -6.71 -10.32 -9.27
N THR A 29 -7.53 -9.64 -8.45
CA THR A 29 -7.28 -9.46 -7.01
C THR A 29 -7.14 -10.78 -6.26
N LYS A 30 -8.11 -11.68 -6.42
CA LYS A 30 -8.11 -12.99 -5.76
C LYS A 30 -6.92 -13.87 -6.13
N LYS A 31 -6.48 -13.84 -7.40
CA LYS A 31 -5.31 -14.60 -7.85
C LYS A 31 -4.04 -14.00 -7.25
N ARG A 32 -3.91 -12.67 -7.31
CA ARG A 32 -2.73 -11.97 -6.82
C ARG A 32 -2.58 -12.08 -5.30
N TYR A 33 -3.67 -11.96 -4.54
CA TYR A 33 -3.67 -12.15 -3.09
C TYR A 33 -3.07 -13.52 -2.70
N LYS A 34 -3.54 -14.60 -3.32
CA LYS A 34 -3.03 -15.96 -3.06
C LYS A 34 -1.55 -16.13 -3.38
N THR A 35 -1.04 -15.40 -4.36
CA THR A 35 0.39 -15.39 -4.69
C THR A 35 1.18 -14.57 -3.66
N LEU A 36 0.71 -13.36 -3.33
CA LEU A 36 1.44 -12.46 -2.44
C LEU A 36 1.49 -12.95 -1.00
N ILE A 37 0.42 -13.54 -0.47
CA ILE A 37 0.43 -14.06 0.91
C ILE A 37 1.40 -15.25 1.09
N ARG A 38 1.81 -15.89 -0.01
CA ARG A 38 2.81 -16.96 -0.05
C ARG A 38 4.16 -16.49 -0.59
N HIS A 39 4.32 -15.19 -0.79
CA HIS A 39 5.54 -14.63 -1.32
C HIS A 39 6.68 -14.77 -0.31
N ASP A 40 7.90 -14.98 -0.80
CA ASP A 40 9.08 -15.17 0.05
C ASP A 40 9.30 -13.99 1.01
N PHE A 41 8.92 -12.78 0.59
CA PHE A 41 8.86 -11.59 1.47
C PHE A 41 8.04 -11.82 2.75
N VAL A 42 6.85 -12.41 2.63
CA VAL A 42 5.96 -12.62 3.79
C VAL A 42 6.57 -13.68 4.71
N ALA A 43 7.12 -14.76 4.14
CA ALA A 43 7.82 -15.79 4.91
C ALA A 43 9.05 -15.23 5.64
N ASP A 44 9.83 -14.39 4.96
CA ASP A 44 11.01 -13.70 5.51
C ASP A 44 10.64 -12.76 6.67
N LEU A 45 9.53 -12.01 6.55
CA LEU A 45 9.00 -11.22 7.65
C LEU A 45 8.56 -12.08 8.83
N MET A 46 7.80 -13.15 8.58
CA MET A 46 7.29 -14.06 9.61
C MET A 46 8.42 -14.79 10.36
N ALA A 47 9.59 -14.95 9.75
CA ALA A 47 10.75 -15.52 10.41
C ALA A 47 11.38 -14.59 11.47
N THR A 48 11.11 -13.27 11.40
CA THR A 48 11.76 -12.26 12.25
C THR A 48 10.76 -11.53 13.16
N TYR A 49 9.52 -11.33 12.70
CA TYR A 49 8.55 -10.43 13.32
C TYR A 49 7.21 -11.14 13.56
N PHE A 50 6.39 -10.54 14.44
CA PHE A 50 4.99 -10.93 14.54
C PHE A 50 4.23 -10.33 13.36
N VAL A 51 3.72 -11.17 12.47
CA VAL A 51 2.95 -10.77 11.28
C VAL A 51 1.52 -11.28 11.39
N LYS A 52 0.55 -10.39 11.17
CA LYS A 52 -0.87 -10.72 11.08
C LYS A 52 -1.42 -10.23 9.74
N ASP A 53 -2.14 -11.10 9.02
CA ASP A 53 -2.91 -10.72 7.84
C ASP A 53 -4.25 -10.12 8.27
N ASP A 54 -4.46 -8.85 7.93
CA ASP A 54 -5.68 -8.06 8.17
C ASP A 54 -6.40 -7.74 6.84
N THR A 55 -6.15 -8.49 5.77
CA THR A 55 -6.72 -8.23 4.45
C THR A 55 -8.23 -8.51 4.39
N ASP A 56 -9.02 -7.50 4.02
CA ASP A 56 -10.41 -7.64 3.57
C ASP A 56 -10.49 -7.39 2.06
N LEU A 57 -10.68 -8.44 1.26
CA LEU A 57 -10.71 -8.33 -0.21
C LEU A 57 -11.96 -7.64 -0.78
N ASN A 58 -12.94 -7.28 0.06
CA ASN A 58 -14.09 -6.50 -0.42
C ASN A 58 -13.71 -5.03 -0.65
N ASP A 59 -12.83 -4.49 0.19
CA ASP A 59 -12.45 -3.07 0.15
C ASP A 59 -10.94 -2.87 -0.12
N HIS A 60 -10.10 -3.87 0.14
CA HIS A 60 -8.66 -3.77 -0.07
C HIS A 60 -8.26 -4.22 -1.48
N VAL A 61 -7.45 -3.38 -2.13
CA VAL A 61 -6.71 -3.70 -3.35
C VAL A 61 -5.24 -4.00 -3.03
N ALA A 62 -4.95 -4.34 -1.78
CA ALA A 62 -3.65 -4.73 -1.27
C ALA A 62 -3.76 -5.88 -0.26
N VAL A 63 -2.68 -6.63 -0.06
CA VAL A 63 -2.49 -7.46 1.13
C VAL A 63 -2.11 -6.55 2.29
N HIS A 64 -2.91 -6.55 3.34
CA HIS A 64 -2.70 -5.75 4.55
C HIS A 64 -2.03 -6.63 5.62
N LEU A 65 -0.74 -6.41 5.86
CA LEU A 65 0.04 -7.11 6.88
C LEU A 65 0.36 -6.17 8.03
N ARG A 66 -0.12 -6.49 9.22
CA ARG A 66 0.32 -5.83 10.45
C ARG A 66 1.58 -6.52 10.94
N VAL A 67 2.69 -5.78 10.97
CA VAL A 67 4.01 -6.26 11.36
C VAL A 67 4.44 -5.55 12.63
N ARG A 68 4.82 -6.33 13.65
CA ARG A 68 5.24 -5.81 14.94
C ARG A 68 6.59 -6.38 15.35
N ASP A 69 7.46 -5.52 15.84
CA ASP A 69 8.75 -5.91 16.40
C ASP A 69 8.65 -6.33 17.89
N ASN A 70 9.78 -6.70 18.49
CA ASN A 70 9.83 -7.08 19.91
C ASN A 70 9.72 -5.87 20.86
N HIS A 71 9.81 -4.65 20.36
CA HIS A 71 9.68 -3.40 21.11
C HIS A 71 8.30 -2.75 20.99
N CYS A 72 7.32 -3.50 20.45
CA CYS A 72 5.94 -3.08 20.23
C CYS A 72 5.74 -1.99 19.16
N VAL A 73 6.76 -1.65 18.37
CA VAL A 73 6.59 -0.80 17.18
C VAL A 73 5.79 -1.59 16.16
N THR A 74 4.71 -0.98 15.66
CA THR A 74 3.78 -1.65 14.72
C THR A 74 3.70 -0.87 13.42
N LEU A 75 3.89 -1.57 12.30
CA LEU A 75 3.64 -1.08 10.96
C LEU A 75 2.45 -1.80 10.34
N GLN A 76 1.62 -1.06 9.60
CA GLN A 76 0.74 -1.63 8.60
C GLN A 76 1.45 -1.59 7.25
N LEU A 77 1.76 -2.76 6.70
CA LEU A 77 2.25 -2.88 5.34
C LEU A 77 1.07 -3.19 4.42
N CYS A 78 0.99 -2.48 3.30
CA CYS A 78 0.00 -2.67 2.27
C CYS A 78 0.72 -3.04 0.97
N LEU A 79 0.67 -4.32 0.57
CA LEU A 79 1.30 -4.83 -0.64
C LEU A 79 0.27 -4.85 -1.78
N SER A 80 0.45 -4.00 -2.78
CA SER A 80 -0.55 -3.81 -3.84
C SER A 80 -0.83 -5.10 -4.61
N LEU A 81 -2.11 -5.34 -4.92
CA LEU A 81 -2.52 -6.40 -5.85
C LEU A 81 -2.38 -5.96 -7.32
N VAL A 82 -2.19 -4.67 -7.60
CA VAL A 82 -2.07 -4.09 -8.95
C VAL A 82 -0.70 -4.37 -9.56
N SER A 83 0.35 -4.09 -8.79
CA SER A 83 1.75 -4.25 -9.21
C SER A 83 2.62 -4.44 -7.96
N ASN A 84 3.94 -4.47 -8.10
CA ASN A 84 4.86 -4.53 -6.96
C ASN A 84 5.01 -3.15 -6.29
N PHE A 85 3.89 -2.52 -5.92
CA PHE A 85 3.90 -1.35 -5.06
C PHE A 85 3.66 -1.76 -3.61
N ALA A 86 4.24 -1.01 -2.70
CA ALA A 86 3.97 -1.15 -1.27
C ALA A 86 3.76 0.22 -0.64
N MET A 87 2.98 0.26 0.43
CA MET A 87 2.94 1.38 1.36
C MET A 87 3.15 0.84 2.78
N ALA A 88 3.82 1.63 3.61
CA ALA A 88 4.00 1.34 5.02
C ALA A 88 3.40 2.49 5.84
N PHE A 89 2.59 2.15 6.83
CA PHE A 89 2.02 3.12 7.77
C PHE A 89 2.50 2.81 9.17
N ARG A 90 3.03 3.82 9.86
CA ARG A 90 3.38 3.76 11.27
C ARG A 90 2.10 3.89 12.09
N TYR A 91 1.91 3.02 13.08
CA TYR A 91 0.88 3.24 14.09
C TYR A 91 1.34 4.25 15.14
N ASP A 92 0.40 4.97 15.74
CA ASP A 92 0.65 5.72 16.97
C ASP A 92 1.04 4.79 18.14
N SER A 93 1.49 5.38 19.25
CA SER A 93 1.93 4.62 20.44
C SER A 93 0.82 3.77 21.07
N ASN A 94 -0.45 4.06 20.77
CA ASN A 94 -1.61 3.30 21.23
C ASN A 94 -2.01 2.17 20.27
N GLY A 95 -1.42 2.12 19.07
CA GLY A 95 -1.74 1.12 18.05
C GLY A 95 -3.12 1.30 17.41
N LEU A 96 -3.74 2.48 17.54
CA LEU A 96 -5.12 2.71 17.12
C LEU A 96 -5.23 3.43 15.78
N LEU A 97 -4.31 4.37 15.52
CA LEU A 97 -4.34 5.23 14.34
C LEU A 97 -3.01 5.17 13.60
N TYR A 98 -3.06 5.45 12.30
CA TYR A 98 -1.84 5.72 11.55
C TYR A 98 -1.32 7.11 11.94
N SER A 99 -0.06 7.19 12.32
CA SER A 99 0.64 8.43 12.65
C SER A 99 1.41 8.98 11.45
N GLU A 100 1.91 8.13 10.56
CA GLU A 100 2.76 8.54 9.44
C GLU A 100 2.78 7.51 8.29
N VAL A 101 3.05 8.00 7.07
CA VAL A 101 3.46 7.16 5.94
C VAL A 101 4.98 7.02 5.97
N VAL A 102 5.46 5.79 6.08
CA VAL A 102 6.88 5.48 6.22
C VAL A 102 7.48 5.18 4.84
N ASP A 103 8.45 5.98 4.43
CA ASP A 103 9.20 5.79 3.18
C ASP A 103 10.68 6.17 3.36
N GLY A 104 11.47 6.09 2.28
CA GLY A 104 12.91 6.37 2.31
C GLY A 104 13.29 7.83 2.65
N SER A 105 12.33 8.76 2.66
CA SER A 105 12.51 10.17 3.01
C SER A 105 12.07 10.52 4.44
N THR A 106 11.46 9.58 5.17
CA THR A 106 11.07 9.77 6.58
C THR A 106 12.31 10.07 7.44
N ALA A 107 12.28 11.18 8.18
CA ALA A 107 13.48 11.72 8.85
C ALA A 107 13.93 10.90 10.07
N ASP A 108 12.98 10.27 10.78
CA ASP A 108 13.19 9.61 12.07
C ASP A 108 12.93 8.09 12.00
N LEU A 109 13.31 7.46 10.89
CA LEU A 109 13.18 6.01 10.75
C LEU A 109 13.87 5.28 11.92
N THR A 110 13.17 4.32 12.49
CA THR A 110 13.73 3.32 13.40
C THR A 110 14.54 2.29 12.60
N ASP A 111 15.37 1.51 13.29
CA ASP A 111 16.10 0.40 12.64
C ASP A 111 15.15 -0.68 12.10
N PHE A 112 14.04 -0.91 12.82
CA PHE A 112 12.96 -1.78 12.36
C PHE A 112 12.36 -1.28 11.04
N GLU A 113 12.01 0.00 10.94
CA GLU A 113 11.44 0.57 9.71
C GLU A 113 12.43 0.54 8.55
N ARG A 114 13.69 0.92 8.79
CA ARG A 114 14.76 0.82 7.77
C ARG A 114 14.88 -0.61 7.25
N GLU A 115 14.89 -1.60 8.13
CA GLU A 115 14.99 -3.00 7.76
C GLU A 115 13.79 -3.47 6.92
N ILE A 116 12.57 -3.07 7.30
CA ILE A 116 11.36 -3.38 6.53
C ILE A 116 11.40 -2.75 5.14
N LEU A 117 11.78 -1.47 5.03
CA LEU A 117 11.93 -0.78 3.74
C LEU A 117 12.97 -1.46 2.85
N ASN A 118 14.13 -1.81 3.41
CA ASN A 118 15.19 -2.53 2.69
C ASN A 118 14.72 -3.90 2.21
N ARG A 119 13.93 -4.64 3.02
CA ARG A 119 13.35 -5.92 2.62
C ARG A 119 12.34 -5.74 1.49
N LEU A 120 11.46 -4.74 1.57
CA LEU A 120 10.52 -4.45 0.49
C LEU A 120 11.26 -4.24 -0.84
N GLU A 121 12.30 -3.41 -0.85
CA GLU A 121 13.12 -3.18 -2.05
C GLU A 121 13.85 -4.44 -2.52
N LYS A 122 14.49 -5.19 -1.61
CA LYS A 122 15.17 -6.46 -1.90
C LYS A 122 14.24 -7.47 -2.59
N TYR A 123 12.97 -7.53 -2.18
CA TYR A 123 11.96 -8.41 -2.78
C TYR A 123 11.22 -7.78 -3.96
N GLY A 124 11.70 -6.63 -4.46
CA GLY A 124 11.24 -6.00 -5.69
C GLY A 124 9.98 -5.14 -5.54
N PHE A 125 9.61 -4.76 -4.32
CA PHE A 125 8.54 -3.79 -4.08
C PHE A 125 9.09 -2.37 -4.14
N ARG A 126 8.37 -1.51 -4.86
CA ARG A 126 8.57 -0.07 -4.83
C ARG A 126 7.66 0.54 -3.76
N VAL A 127 8.27 1.14 -2.74
CA VAL A 127 7.54 1.85 -1.68
C VAL A 127 7.06 3.19 -2.21
N LEU A 128 5.76 3.44 -2.16
CA LEU A 128 5.15 4.71 -2.56
C LEU A 128 5.18 5.70 -1.39
N CYS A 129 5.56 6.93 -1.67
CA CYS A 129 5.50 8.01 -0.69
C CYS A 129 4.11 8.66 -0.62
N LYS A 130 3.89 9.50 0.40
CA LYS A 130 2.62 10.24 0.57
C LYS A 130 2.21 11.02 -0.69
N SER A 131 3.14 11.74 -1.31
CA SER A 131 2.81 12.61 -2.45
C SER A 131 2.41 11.83 -3.69
N GLU A 132 2.98 10.64 -3.89
CA GLU A 132 2.59 9.73 -4.98
C GLU A 132 1.21 9.11 -4.74
N ALA A 133 0.95 8.64 -3.52
CA ALA A 133 -0.33 8.06 -3.14
C ALA A 133 -1.49 9.07 -3.25
N ALA A 134 -1.20 10.36 -3.00
CA ALA A 134 -2.17 11.46 -3.07
C ALA A 134 -2.43 11.98 -4.50
N VAL A 135 -1.77 11.46 -5.54
CA VAL A 135 -2.00 11.96 -6.90
C VAL A 135 -3.39 11.54 -7.40
N PRO A 136 -4.20 12.48 -7.95
CA PRO A 136 -5.48 12.15 -8.57
C PRO A 136 -5.36 11.21 -9.77
N ILE A 137 -6.36 10.33 -9.91
CA ILE A 137 -6.50 9.45 -11.07
C ILE A 137 -7.92 9.55 -11.63
N GLU A 138 -8.04 9.48 -12.95
CA GLU A 138 -9.33 9.42 -13.63
C GLU A 138 -9.73 7.94 -13.74
N MET A 139 -10.48 7.45 -12.75
CA MET A 139 -10.90 6.06 -12.64
C MET A 139 -12.24 5.94 -11.89
N ASN A 140 -13.15 5.09 -12.40
CA ASN A 140 -14.42 4.80 -11.75
C ASN A 140 -14.27 3.60 -10.80
N LEU A 141 -13.90 3.88 -9.56
CA LEU A 141 -13.80 2.87 -8.51
C LEU A 141 -15.18 2.47 -7.98
N PHE A 142 -15.26 1.36 -7.24
CA PHE A 142 -16.53 0.80 -6.78
C PHE A 142 -17.10 1.57 -5.58
N ASN A 143 -16.25 1.92 -4.61
CA ASN A 143 -16.66 2.62 -3.38
C ASN A 143 -16.16 4.07 -3.30
N THR A 144 -15.30 4.49 -4.22
CA THR A 144 -14.70 5.84 -4.23
C THR A 144 -15.24 6.65 -5.39
N ASP A 145 -15.72 7.86 -5.11
CA ASP A 145 -16.15 8.81 -6.15
C ASP A 145 -15.00 9.14 -7.11
N ALA A 146 -15.28 9.21 -8.41
CA ALA A 146 -14.26 9.44 -9.44
C ALA A 146 -13.47 10.74 -9.25
N ASN A 147 -14.07 11.77 -8.64
CA ASN A 147 -13.40 13.04 -8.33
C ASN A 147 -12.41 12.93 -7.15
N ASP A 148 -12.62 11.94 -6.29
CA ASP A 148 -11.81 11.67 -5.10
C ASP A 148 -10.84 10.48 -5.32
N ALA A 149 -10.95 9.77 -6.44
CA ALA A 149 -10.03 8.72 -6.82
C ALA A 149 -8.58 9.25 -6.86
N ARG A 150 -7.69 8.53 -6.17
CA ARG A 150 -6.25 8.80 -6.07
C ARG A 150 -5.50 7.50 -6.33
N VAL A 151 -4.20 7.59 -6.55
CA VAL A 151 -3.32 6.41 -6.64
C VAL A 151 -3.52 5.47 -5.46
N TYR A 152 -3.61 6.01 -4.23
CA TYR A 152 -3.92 5.22 -3.02
C TYR A 152 -5.14 4.32 -3.20
N HIS A 153 -6.24 4.87 -3.71
CA HIS A 153 -7.48 4.12 -3.87
C HIS A 153 -7.35 2.99 -4.88
N ALA A 154 -6.66 3.24 -6.00
CA ALA A 154 -6.44 2.21 -7.02
C ALA A 154 -5.45 1.13 -6.61
N VAL A 155 -4.46 1.42 -5.75
CA VAL A 155 -3.37 0.45 -5.49
C VAL A 155 -3.40 -0.14 -4.09
N ILE A 156 -4.11 0.46 -3.13
CA ILE A 156 -4.16 0.04 -1.72
C ILE A 156 -5.58 -0.30 -1.27
N SER A 157 -6.51 0.64 -1.32
CA SER A 157 -7.85 0.47 -0.71
C SER A 157 -8.91 1.27 -1.45
N ASP A 158 -9.89 0.58 -2.03
CA ASP A 158 -11.11 1.19 -2.53
C ASP A 158 -12.14 1.24 -1.40
N SER A 159 -11.80 1.97 -0.35
CA SER A 159 -12.75 2.47 0.63
C SER A 159 -12.68 3.97 0.49
N GLY A 160 -13.79 4.67 0.26
CA GLY A 160 -13.81 6.13 0.02
C GLY A 160 -13.24 6.99 1.17
N LEU A 161 -12.59 6.37 2.16
CA LEU A 161 -11.85 6.98 3.25
C LEU A 161 -10.34 6.90 2.98
N VAL A 162 -9.74 8.05 2.72
CA VAL A 162 -8.28 8.22 2.76
C VAL A 162 -7.83 8.36 4.22
N PRO A 163 -6.83 7.60 4.69
CA PRO A 163 -6.15 7.83 5.97
C PRO A 163 -5.80 9.30 6.19
N ASP A 164 -6.01 9.83 7.40
CA ASP A 164 -5.72 11.25 7.69
C ASP A 164 -4.25 11.63 7.41
N VAL A 165 -3.33 10.68 7.59
CA VAL A 165 -1.89 10.84 7.27
C VAL A 165 -1.62 11.12 5.79
N LEU A 166 -2.56 10.79 4.90
CA LEU A 166 -2.49 11.05 3.46
C LEU A 166 -3.23 12.33 3.04
N ARG A 167 -3.99 12.97 3.94
CA ARG A 167 -4.70 14.24 3.69
C ARG A 167 -3.75 15.44 3.74
#